data_AF-A0A4P5P5U3-F1
#
_entry.id   AF-A0A4P5P5U3-F1
#
_cell.length_a   1.000
_cell.length_b   1.000
_cell.length_c   1.000
_cell.angle_alpha   90.00
_cell.angle_beta   90.00
_cell.angle_gamma   90.00
#
_symmetry.space_group_name_H-M   'P 1'
#
loop_
_entity.id
_entity.type
_entity.pdbx_description
1 polymer ?
#
loop_
_entity_poly.entity_id
_entity_poly.type
_entity_poly.pdbx_seq_one_letter_code
_entity_poly.pdbx_strand_id
1 'polypeptide(L)'
;MQKHRTMNDLLSKKMLTAKGSEHILKAFVKDCCGMDFQSVTLLEPYDIKSYNKAYKYRTSLDTEIEILGVTQEGEQVMVKLKIPQEFYS
;
A
#
# COMPACT_ATOMS: atom_id res chain seq x y z
N MET A 1 -26.01 9.00 -0.08
CA MET A 1 -24.70 8.40 -0.45
C MET A 1 -23.62 9.15 0.31
N GLN A 2 -22.88 8.48 1.19
CA GLN A 2 -21.74 9.10 1.88
C GLN A 2 -20.69 9.41 0.81
N LYS A 3 -20.28 10.67 0.66
CA LYS A 3 -19.15 11.04 -0.19
C LYS A 3 -17.88 10.53 0.49
N HIS A 4 -17.50 9.29 0.20
CA HIS A 4 -16.19 8.78 0.57
C HIS A 4 -15.17 9.56 -0.25
N ARG A 5 -14.26 10.28 0.40
CA ARG A 5 -13.09 10.82 -0.30
C ARG A 5 -12.07 9.70 -0.36
N THR A 6 -11.66 9.28 -1.56
CA THR A 6 -10.49 8.41 -1.67
C THR A 6 -9.27 9.09 -1.07
N MET A 7 -8.49 8.31 -0.33
CA MET A 7 -7.20 8.76 0.18
C MET A 7 -6.32 9.19 -1.00
N ASN A 8 -5.66 10.35 -0.88
CA ASN A 8 -4.74 10.83 -1.91
C ASN A 8 -3.63 9.79 -2.11
N ASP A 9 -3.53 9.26 -3.33
CA ASP A 9 -2.59 8.21 -3.73
C ASP A 9 -1.14 8.45 -3.27
N LEU A 10 -0.68 9.69 -3.39
CA LEU A 10 0.67 10.06 -2.95
C LEU A 10 0.83 9.95 -1.44
N LEU A 11 -0.22 10.31 -0.68
CA LEU A 11 -0.23 10.16 0.77
C LEU A 11 -0.30 8.69 1.16
N SER A 12 -1.11 7.88 0.47
CA SER A 12 -1.19 6.44 0.67
C SER A 12 0.17 5.76 0.48
N LYS A 13 0.85 6.05 -0.63
CA LYS A 13 2.20 5.52 -0.88
C LYS A 13 3.18 6.00 0.18
N LYS A 14 3.22 7.30 0.50
CA LYS A 14 4.14 7.81 1.52
C LYS A 14 3.91 7.22 2.91
N MET A 15 2.65 6.99 3.30
CA MET A 15 2.34 6.45 4.62
C MET A 15 2.61 4.94 4.72
N LEU A 16 2.29 4.18 3.66
CA LEU A 16 2.34 2.72 3.69
C LEU A 16 3.67 2.14 3.21
N THR A 17 4.43 2.88 2.41
CA THR A 17 5.63 2.35 1.73
C THR A 17 6.93 3.12 2.02
N ALA A 18 6.90 4.07 2.95
CA ALA A 18 8.10 4.78 3.38
C ALA A 18 8.96 3.91 4.31
N LYS A 19 10.28 4.12 4.26
CA LYS A 19 11.20 3.48 5.19
C LYS A 19 10.89 3.92 6.63
N GLY A 20 10.73 2.98 7.56
CA GLY A 20 10.35 3.27 8.95
C GLY A 20 8.83 3.24 9.22
N SER A 21 7.99 3.09 8.20
CA SER A 21 6.53 2.98 8.36
C SER A 21 6.02 1.54 8.47
N GLU A 22 6.91 0.56 8.71
CA GLU A 22 6.58 -0.86 8.72
C GLU A 22 5.56 -1.22 9.81
N HIS A 23 5.61 -0.52 10.95
CA HIS A 23 4.65 -0.68 12.05
C HIS A 23 3.24 -0.21 11.67
N ILE A 24 3.13 0.86 10.87
CA ILE A 24 1.85 1.35 10.32
C ILE A 24 1.32 0.34 9.31
N LEU A 25 2.18 -0.13 8.41
CA LEU A 25 1.83 -1.13 7.42
C LEU A 25 1.32 -2.42 8.07
N LYS A 26 2.00 -2.89 9.12
CA LYS A 26 1.61 -4.07 9.89
C LYS A 26 0.22 -3.92 10.51
N ALA A 27 -0.06 -2.78 11.15
CA ALA A 27 -1.37 -2.49 11.72
C ALA A 27 -2.46 -2.40 10.64
N PHE A 28 -2.15 -1.74 9.53
CA PHE A 28 -3.08 -1.59 8.40
C PHE A 28 -3.44 -2.94 7.77
N VAL A 29 -2.45 -3.79 7.50
CA VAL A 29 -2.68 -5.12 6.96
C VAL A 29 -3.44 -6.01 7.94
N LYS A 30 -3.19 -5.87 9.26
CA LYS A 30 -3.98 -6.56 10.28
C LYS A 30 -5.46 -6.17 10.20
N ASP A 31 -5.76 -4.88 10.11
CA ASP A 31 -7.15 -4.41 9.99
C ASP A 31 -7.80 -4.83 8.66
N CYS A 32 -7.06 -4.83 7.56
CA CYS A 32 -7.60 -5.21 6.25
C CYS A 32 -7.80 -6.73 6.07
N CYS A 33 -6.87 -7.54 6.57
CA CYS A 33 -6.84 -8.98 6.34
C CYS A 33 -7.30 -9.81 7.53
N GLY A 34 -7.43 -9.21 8.72
CA GLY A 34 -7.76 -9.92 9.97
C GLY A 34 -6.66 -10.85 10.46
N MET A 35 -5.43 -10.72 9.95
CA MET A 35 -4.31 -11.61 10.24
C MET A 35 -3.21 -10.89 11.03
N ASP A 36 -2.65 -11.58 12.02
CA ASP A 36 -1.50 -11.11 12.78
C ASP A 36 -0.18 -11.58 12.16
N PHE A 37 0.61 -10.62 11.68
CA PHE A 37 1.94 -10.89 11.13
C PHE A 37 3.02 -10.70 12.20
N GLN A 38 4.05 -11.54 12.20
CA GLN A 38 5.25 -11.34 12.98
C GLN A 38 6.05 -10.16 12.40
N SER A 39 6.30 -10.19 11.10
CA SER A 39 6.96 -9.13 10.32
C SER A 39 6.24 -8.88 9.01
N VAL A 40 6.39 -7.66 8.48
CA VAL A 40 5.93 -7.29 7.14
C VAL A 40 7.08 -6.61 6.41
N THR A 41 7.30 -7.00 5.17
CA THR A 41 8.34 -6.45 4.31
C THR A 41 7.70 -5.96 3.03
N LEU A 42 7.99 -4.71 2.66
CA LEU A 42 7.60 -4.16 1.37
C LEU A 42 8.51 -4.75 0.29
N LEU A 43 7.90 -5.34 -0.74
CA LEU A 43 8.66 -5.86 -1.88
C LEU A 43 9.07 -4.72 -2.82
N GLU A 44 8.18 -3.74 -3.00
CA GLU A 44 8.41 -2.55 -3.80
C GLU A 44 8.23 -1.28 -2.96
N PRO A 45 9.31 -0.78 -2.32
CA PRO A 45 9.25 0.50 -1.63
C PRO A 45 9.02 1.65 -2.62
N TYR A 46 8.32 2.70 -2.18
CA TYR A 46 8.01 3.84 -3.05
C TYR A 46 9.26 4.54 -3.58
N ASP A 47 9.28 4.73 -4.90
CA ASP A 47 10.21 5.62 -5.59
C ASP A 47 9.47 6.77 -6.27
N ILE A 48 9.85 8.00 -5.89
CA ILE A 48 9.27 9.23 -6.42
C ILE A 48 9.54 9.40 -7.93
N LYS A 49 10.63 8.81 -8.45
CA LYS A 49 10.91 8.83 -9.90
C LYS A 49 9.92 7.96 -10.67
N SER A 50 9.63 6.76 -10.16
CA SER A 50 8.60 5.86 -10.71
C SER A 50 7.20 6.48 -10.66
N TYR A 51 6.85 7.15 -9.56
CA TYR A 51 5.57 7.86 -9.44
C TYR A 51 5.42 8.98 -10.48
N ASN A 52 6.42 9.86 -10.59
CA ASN A 52 6.38 10.97 -11.54
C ASN A 52 6.30 10.48 -13.00
N LYS A 53 6.93 9.34 -13.31
CA LYS A 53 6.81 8.70 -14.62
C LYS A 53 5.38 8.22 -14.86
N ALA A 54 4.80 7.44 -13.96
CA ALA A 54 3.43 6.95 -14.09
C ALA A 54 2.40 8.09 -14.20
N TYR A 55 2.55 9.14 -13.39
CA TYR A 55 1.70 10.33 -13.42
C TYR A 55 1.80 11.09 -14.75
N LYS A 56 3.02 11.27 -15.27
CA LYS A 56 3.26 11.96 -16.56
C LYS A 56 2.69 11.21 -17.75
N TYR A 57 2.71 9.87 -17.73
CA TYR A 57 2.28 9.04 -18.86
C TYR A 57 0.85 8.49 -18.73
N ARG A 58 0.13 8.75 -17.63
CA ARG A 58 -1.25 8.26 -17.36
C ARG A 58 -1.46 6.75 -17.59
N THR A 59 -0.42 5.93 -17.49
CA THR A 59 -0.46 4.53 -17.97
C THR A 59 -1.15 3.56 -17.02
N SER A 60 -1.37 3.93 -15.77
CA SER A 60 -2.28 3.33 -14.78
C SER A 60 -1.97 4.08 -13.48
N LEU A 61 -2.98 4.60 -12.81
CA LEU A 61 -2.80 5.38 -11.57
C LEU A 61 -3.17 4.59 -10.33
N ASP A 62 -3.60 3.35 -10.47
CA ASP A 62 -3.87 2.50 -9.31
C ASP A 62 -2.57 2.26 -8.54
N THR A 63 -2.63 2.48 -7.23
CA THR A 63 -1.52 2.11 -6.36
C THR A 63 -1.62 0.65 -6.01
N GLU A 64 -0.69 -0.13 -6.53
CA GLU A 64 -0.46 -1.51 -6.10
C GLU A 64 0.68 -1.51 -5.10
N ILE A 65 0.44 -2.11 -3.93
CA ILE A 65 1.43 -2.31 -2.87
C ILE A 65 1.53 -3.79 -2.63
N GLU A 66 2.72 -4.35 -2.84
CA GLU A 66 3.02 -5.75 -2.56
C GLU A 66 3.79 -5.88 -1.25
N ILE A 67 3.25 -6.74 -0.37
CA ILE A 67 3.75 -6.94 0.98
C ILE A 67 3.99 -8.42 1.18
N LEU A 68 5.17 -8.76 1.67
CA LEU A 68 5.49 -10.08 2.18
C LEU A 68 5.30 -10.07 3.70
N GLY A 69 4.24 -10.70 4.18
CA GLY A 69 3.98 -10.92 5.60
C GLY A 69 4.49 -12.29 6.03
N VAL A 70 5.08 -12.36 7.23
CA VAL A 70 5.39 -13.64 7.90
C VAL A 70 4.40 -13.81 9.05
N THR A 71 3.65 -14.91 9.08
CA THR A 71 2.69 -15.19 10.16
C THR A 71 3.39 -15.56 11.46
N GLN A 72 2.64 -15.65 12.57
CA GLN A 72 3.20 -16.12 13.85
C GLN A 72 3.74 -17.56 13.79
N GLU A 73 3.24 -18.37 12.85
CA GLU A 73 3.66 -19.76 12.63
C GLU A 73 4.87 -19.86 11.68
N GLY A 74 5.38 -18.72 11.19
CA GLY A 74 6.52 -18.66 10.28
C GLY A 74 6.16 -18.85 8.80
N GLU A 75 4.87 -18.93 8.46
CA GLU A 75 4.43 -19.02 7.07
C GLU A 75 4.56 -17.68 6.35
N GLN A 76 4.93 -17.73 5.07
CA GLN A 76 5.02 -16.54 4.23
C GLN A 76 3.72 -16.34 3.44
N VAL A 77 3.15 -15.15 3.58
CA VAL A 77 1.92 -14.75 2.90
C VAL A 77 2.20 -13.49 2.08
N MET A 78 1.82 -13.53 0.80
CA MET A 78 1.87 -12.37 -0.06
C MET A 78 0.54 -11.62 -0.01
N VAL A 79 0.58 -10.37 0.43
CA VAL A 79 -0.58 -9.48 0.46
C VAL A 79 -0.41 -8.45 -0.64
N LYS A 80 -1.40 -8.35 -1.53
CA LYS A 80 -1.47 -7.31 -2.56
C LYS A 80 -2.60 -6.35 -2.22
N LEU A 81 -2.25 -5.09 -1.99
CA LEU A 81 -3.20 -4.01 -1.76
C LEU A 81 -3.33 -3.19 -3.03
N LYS A 82 -4.55 -2.95 -3.47
CA LYS A 82 -4.85 -2.06 -4.59
C LYS A 82 -5.69 -0.89 -4.12
N ILE A 83 -5.16 0.31 -4.26
CA ILE A 83 -5.84 1.56 -3.90
C ILE A 83 -6.27 2.23 -5.22
N PRO A 84 -7.58 2.24 -5.54
CA PRO A 84 -8.07 2.93 -6.72
C PRO A 84 -7.98 4.44 -6.53
N GLN A 85 -7.56 5.17 -7.57
CA GLN A 85 -7.72 6.62 -7.61
C GLN A 85 -9.12 6.99 -8.08
N GLU A 86 -9.93 7.65 -7.22
CA GLU A 86 -11.08 8.39 -7.73
C GLU A 86 -10.62 9.75 -8.26
N PHE A 87 -10.87 9.97 -9.55
CA PHE A 87 -10.79 11.31 -10.12
C PHE A 87 -11.97 12.13 -9.59
N TYR A 88 -11.68 13.26 -8.93
CA TYR A 88 -12.68 14.31 -8.81
C TYR A 88 -12.92 14.86 -10.21
N SER A 89 -14.11 14.56 -10.76
CA SER A 89 -14.65 15.21 -11.96
C SER A 89 -15.33 16.52 -11.60
#